data_AF-A0A3B4AD66-F1
#
_entry.id   AF-A0A3B4AD66-F1
#
_cell.length_a   1.000
_cell.length_b   1.000
_cell.length_c   1.000
_cell.angle_alpha   90.00
_cell.angle_beta   90.00
_cell.angle_gamma   90.00
#
_symmetry.space_group_name_H-M   'P 1'
#
loop_
_entity.id
_entity.type
_entity.pdbx_description
1 polymer ?
#
loop_
_entity_poly.entity_id
_entity_poly.type
_entity_poly.pdbx_seq_one_letter_code
_entity_poly.pdbx_strand_id
1 'polypeptide(L)' 'LSRPVHLVHNDSLSLSLTVLCAKNLAKKDFFRLPDPFAKVVVDGSGQCHSTDTVKSTLDPKWNQHYDL' A
#
# COMPACT_ATOMS: atom_id res chain seq x y z
N LEU A 1 27.36 -33.34 22.13
CA LEU A 1 27.53 -31.88 21.94
C LEU A 1 26.55 -31.45 20.84
N SER A 2 25.30 -31.20 21.22
CA SER A 2 24.23 -30.88 20.27
C SER A 2 24.34 -29.42 19.89
N ARG A 3 24.57 -29.13 18.60
CA ARG A 3 24.58 -27.77 18.07
C ARG A 3 23.16 -27.20 18.21
N PRO A 4 22.97 -25.97 18.73
CA PRO A 4 21.65 -25.37 18.73
C PRO A 4 21.25 -25.16 17.27
N VAL A 5 20.22 -25.89 16.84
CA VAL A 5 19.50 -25.59 15.62
C VAL A 5 19.02 -24.16 15.81
N HIS A 6 19.54 -23.22 15.02
CA HIS A 6 18.91 -21.92 14.86
C HIS A 6 17.53 -22.21 14.30
N LEU A 7 16.55 -22.34 15.20
CA LEU A 7 15.14 -22.25 14.90
C LEU A 7 14.93 -20.79 14.49
N VAL A 8 15.27 -20.49 13.25
CA VAL A 8 14.68 -19.36 12.56
C VAL A 8 13.20 -19.72 12.51
N HIS A 9 12.43 -19.24 13.49
CA HIS A 9 11.00 -19.12 13.31
C HIS A 9 10.85 -18.17 12.13
N ASN A 10 10.66 -18.74 10.94
CA ASN A 10 10.00 -18.07 9.84
C ASN A 10 8.52 -17.91 10.25
N ASP A 11 8.26 -17.20 11.34
CA ASP A 11 7.03 -16.43 11.44
C ASP A 11 7.18 -15.35 10.38
N SER A 12 6.93 -15.73 9.12
CA SER A 12 6.71 -14.78 8.04
C SER A 12 5.49 -13.99 8.45
N LEU A 13 5.71 -12.88 9.14
CA LEU A 13 4.67 -11.94 9.53
C LEU A 13 4.00 -11.45 8.24
N SER A 14 2.87 -12.05 7.88
CA SER A 14 2.09 -11.67 6.71
C SER A 14 1.22 -10.47 7.07
N LEU A 15 1.45 -9.35 6.41
CA LEU A 15 0.70 -8.11 6.62
C LEU A 15 -0.39 -7.98 5.56
N SER A 16 -1.64 -8.14 5.95
CA SER A 16 -2.78 -7.87 5.05
C SER A 16 -3.17 -6.39 5.12
N LEU A 17 -3.05 -5.68 4.01
CA LEU A 17 -3.39 -4.27 3.88
C LEU A 17 -4.46 -4.05 2.80
N THR A 18 -5.50 -3.29 3.12
CA THR A 18 -6.54 -2.93 2.15
C THR A 18 -6.59 -1.41 1.98
N VAL A 19 -6.37 -0.94 0.75
CA VAL A 19 -6.52 0.47 0.39
C VAL A 19 -7.93 0.69 -0.15
N LEU A 20 -8.82 1.25 0.68
CA LEU A 20 -10.22 1.45 0.33
C LEU A 20 -10.43 2.68 -0.55
N CYS A 21 -10.26 3.88 0.02
CA CYS A 21 -10.48 5.14 -0.67
C CYS A 21 -9.72 6.29 0.02
N ALA A 22 -9.51 7.37 -0.72
CA ALA A 22 -9.17 8.66 -0.14
C ALA A 22 -10.36 9.61 -0.30
N LYS A 23 -10.46 10.61 0.56
CA LYS A 23 -11.52 11.63 0.52
C LYS A 23 -10.93 13.00 0.70
N ASN A 24 -11.55 14.01 0.08
CA ASN A 24 -11.17 15.41 0.22
C ASN A 24 -9.68 15.66 -0.11
N LEU A 25 -9.19 15.06 -1.20
CA LEU A 25 -7.83 15.33 -1.68
C LEU A 25 -7.67 16.82 -2.02
N ALA A 26 -6.48 17.34 -1.76
CA ALA A 26 -6.16 18.73 -2.07
C ALA A 26 -6.25 18.97 -3.58
N LYS A 27 -7.13 19.88 -3.99
CA LYS A 27 -7.23 20.32 -5.38
C LYS A 27 -6.11 21.32 -5.66
N LYS A 28 -5.02 20.83 -6.28
CA LYS A 28 -3.85 21.65 -6.61
C LYS A 28 -4.14 22.66 -7.73
N ASP A 29 -5.00 22.30 -8.69
CA ASP A 29 -5.32 23.11 -9.86
C ASP A 29 -6.83 23.43 -9.92
N PHE A 30 -7.20 24.70 -10.12
CA PHE A 30 -8.62 25.11 -10.16
C PHE A 30 -9.37 24.54 -11.38
N PHE A 31 -8.67 24.28 -12.49
CA PHE A 31 -9.26 23.91 -13.79
C PHE A 31 -9.26 22.41 -14.09
N ARG A 32 -8.45 21.60 -13.39
CA ARG A 32 -8.40 20.14 -13.59
C ARG A 32 -8.46 19.43 -12.25
N LEU A 33 -9.19 18.34 -12.21
CA LEU A 33 -9.18 17.46 -11.06
C LEU A 33 -7.90 16.62 -11.10
N PRO A 34 -7.24 16.37 -9.95
CA PRO A 34 -6.07 15.52 -9.91
C PRO A 34 -6.42 14.08 -10.28
N ASP A 35 -5.38 13.33 -10.66
CA ASP A 35 -5.43 11.89 -10.92
C ASP A 35 -4.71 11.15 -9.77
N PRO A 36 -5.36 10.97 -8.62
CA PRO A 36 -4.73 10.37 -7.44
C PRO A 36 -4.44 8.87 -7.58
N PHE A 37 -3.33 8.46 -6.97
CA PHE A 37 -2.94 7.06 -6.74
C PHE A 37 -2.36 6.91 -5.33
N ALA A 38 -2.39 5.71 -4.77
CA ALA A 38 -1.74 5.38 -3.51
C ALA A 38 -0.55 4.46 -3.76
N LYS A 39 0.56 4.69 -3.04
CA LYS A 39 1.74 3.83 -3.05
C LYS A 39 1.98 3.31 -1.63
N VAL A 40 2.04 1.99 -1.51
CA VAL A 40 2.34 1.25 -0.28
C VAL A 40 3.78 0.79 -0.38
N VAL A 41 4.59 1.07 0.64
CA VAL A 41 5.98 0.62 0.74
C VAL A 41 6.17 0.01 2.11
N VAL A 42 6.83 -1.15 2.16
CA VAL A 42 7.15 -1.83 3.41
C VAL A 42 8.62 -1.63 3.71
N ASP A 43 8.90 -0.85 4.75
CA ASP A 43 10.26 -0.61 5.22
C ASP A 43 10.87 -1.91 5.74
N GLY A 44 12.08 -2.23 5.26
CA GLY A 44 12.81 -3.44 5.64
C GLY A 44 12.60 -4.66 4.75
N SER A 45 11.51 -4.75 3.97
CA SER A 45 11.32 -5.83 2.97
C SER A 45 11.65 -5.39 1.54
N GLY A 46 11.60 -4.08 1.27
CA GLY A 46 11.81 -3.53 -0.08
C GLY A 46 10.62 -3.73 -1.02
N GLN A 47 9.50 -4.26 -0.53
CA GLN A 47 8.27 -4.37 -1.31
C GLN A 47 7.67 -2.99 -1.56
N CYS A 48 7.26 -2.74 -2.80
CA CYS A 48 6.50 -1.56 -3.15
C CYS A 48 5.32 -1.94 -4.04
N HIS A 49 4.15 -1.46 -3.65
CA HIS A 49 2.89 -1.71 -4.36
C HIS A 49 2.22 -0.38 -4.64
N SER A 50 1.59 -0.27 -5.80
CA SER A 50 0.87 0.94 -6.21
C SER A 50 -0.56 0.54 -6.57
N THR A 51 -1.52 1.40 -6.27
CA THR A 51 -2.89 1.25 -6.75
C THR A 51 -3.00 1.80 -8.17
N ASP A 52 -4.08 1.44 -8.86
CA ASP A 52 -4.45 2.13 -10.10
C ASP A 52 -4.73 3.62 -9.85
N THR A 53 -4.55 4.42 -10.90
CA THR A 53 -4.88 5.85 -10.83
C THR A 53 -6.35 6.06 -11.15
N VAL A 54 -7.08 6.77 -10.28
CA VAL A 54 -8.46 7.16 -10.57
C VAL A 54 -8.46 8.55 -11.17
N LYS A 55 -8.99 8.69 -12.38
CA LYS A 55 -8.94 9.95 -13.13
C LYS A 55 -9.92 10.98 -12.57
N SER A 56 -9.48 12.23 -12.52
CA SER A 56 -10.31 13.41 -12.29
C SER A 56 -11.26 13.28 -11.08
N THR A 57 -10.71 12.97 -9.91
CA THR A 57 -11.50 12.85 -8.68
C THR A 57 -10.73 13.35 -7.45
N LEU A 58 -11.44 13.89 -6.48
CA LEU A 58 -10.90 14.20 -5.14
C LEU A 58 -11.21 13.09 -4.12
N ASP A 59 -12.00 12.09 -4.54
CA ASP A 59 -12.47 10.99 -3.70
C ASP A 59 -12.26 9.63 -4.40
N PRO A 60 -11.00 9.22 -4.69
CA PRO A 60 -10.71 7.98 -5.38
C PRO A 60 -11.10 6.79 -4.51
N LYS A 61 -11.67 5.77 -5.16
CA LYS A 61 -11.97 4.47 -4.55
C LYS A 61 -11.17 3.41 -5.28
N TRP A 62 -10.34 2.69 -4.54
CA TRP A 62 -9.52 1.61 -5.07
C TRP A 62 -10.08 0.26 -4.64
N ASN A 63 -10.34 0.07 -3.35
CA ASN A 63 -10.70 -1.23 -2.77
C ASN A 63 -9.67 -2.32 -3.10
N GLN A 64 -8.39 -1.95 -3.11
CA GLN A 64 -7.30 -2.83 -3.47
C GLN A 64 -6.79 -3.57 -2.23
N HIS A 65 -6.69 -4.89 -2.31
CA HIS A 65 -6.15 -5.74 -1.25
C HIS A 65 -4.70 -6.13 -1.57
N TYR A 66 -3.85 -6.16 -0.54
CA TYR A 66 -2.45 -6.53 -0.63
C TYR A 66 -2.10 -7.45 0.54
N ASP A 67 -1.51 -8.59 0.23
CA ASP A 67 -0.86 -9.48 1.19
C ASP A 67 0.65 -9.29 1.05
N LEU A 68 1.28 -8.76 2.10
CA LEU A 68 2.67 -8.31 2.12
C LEU A 68 3.54 -9.21 2.99
#